data_AF-A0A2E1P360-F1
#
_entry.id   AF-A0A2E1P360-F1
#
_cell.length_a   1.000
_cell.length_b   1.000
_cell.length_c   1.000
_cell.angle_alpha   90.00
_cell.angle_beta   90.00
_cell.angle_gamma   90.00
#
_symmetry.space_group_name_H-M   'P 1'
#
loop_
_entity.id
_entity.type
_entity.pdbx_description
1 polymer ?
#
loop_
_entity_poly.entity_id
_entity_poly.type
_entity_poly.pdbx_seq_one_letter_code
_entity_poly.pdbx_strand_id
1 'polypeptide(L)' 'MSNNVTFNLVGGGELNIPARFISGFYKDDITSDVIVEVLGEEYIVRDSLDEIKYILGIAR' A
#
# COMPACT_ATOMS: atom_id res chain seq x y z
N MET A 1 5.35 13.47 14.92
CA MET A 1 4.17 13.23 14.07
C MET A 1 4.27 11.81 13.57
N SER A 2 3.26 10.98 13.81
CA SER A 2 3.15 9.68 13.17
C SER A 2 2.82 9.93 11.70
N ASN A 3 3.80 9.74 10.80
CA ASN A 3 3.59 9.75 9.35
C ASN A 3 2.83 8.48 8.97
N ASN A 4 1.54 8.48 9.27
CA ASN A 4 0.65 7.47 8.78
C ASN A 4 0.39 7.74 7.30
N VAL A 5 0.27 6.66 6.55
CA VAL A 5 -0.17 6.65 5.16
C VAL A 5 -1.50 5.93 5.09
N THR A 6 -2.32 6.36 4.14
CA THR A 6 -3.64 5.79 3.90
C THR A 6 -3.66 5.15 2.52
N PHE A 7 -4.09 3.90 2.44
CA PHE A 7 -4.39 3.23 1.17
C PHE A 7 -5.88 2.88 1.10
N ASN A 8 -6.42 2.89 -0.12
CA ASN A 8 -7.80 2.54 -0.37
C ASN A 8 -7.89 1.04 -0.67
N LEU A 9 -8.63 0.28 0.13
CA LEU A 9 -8.73 -1.17 -0.06
C LEU A 9 -9.67 -1.53 -1.21
N VAL A 10 -9.34 -2.60 -1.93
CA VAL A 10 -10.29 -3.23 -2.87
C VAL A 10 -11.42 -3.88 -2.04
N GLY A 11 -12.67 -3.69 -2.47
CA GLY A 11 -13.85 -4.10 -1.69
C GLY A 11 -14.38 -3.03 -0.71
N GLY A 12 -13.67 -1.91 -0.56
CA GLY A 12 -14.08 -0.77 0.27
C GLY A 12 -13.37 -0.73 1.63
N GLY A 13 -13.22 0.47 2.19
CA GLY A 13 -12.46 0.73 3.41
C GLY A 13 -11.08 1.34 3.16
N GLU A 14 -10.41 1.68 4.26
CA GLU A 14 -9.11 2.34 4.24
C GLU A 14 -8.14 1.64 5.19
N LEU A 15 -6.88 1.52 4.76
CA LEU A 15 -5.78 1.06 5.57
C LEU A 15 -4.94 2.27 5.99
N ASN A 16 -5.11 2.72 7.23
CA ASN A 16 -4.36 3.85 7.81
C ASN A 16 -3.31 3.33 8.80
N ILE A 17 -2.05 3.33 8.38
CA ILE A 17 -0.95 2.74 9.15
C ILE A 17 0.32 3.60 9.11
N PRO A 18 1.22 3.51 10.09
CA PRO A 18 2.54 4.11 9.99
C PRO A 18 3.29 3.55 8.78
N ALA A 19 3.90 4.42 7.95
CA ALA A 19 4.65 3.97 6.77
C ALA A 19 5.76 2.93 7.09
N ARG A 20 6.34 3.02 8.29
CA ARG A 20 7.35 2.07 8.79
C ARG A 20 6.87 0.62 8.98
N PHE A 21 5.56 0.39 8.96
CA PHE A 21 4.98 -0.95 9.11
C PHE A 21 4.81 -1.66 7.76
N ILE A 22 5.04 -0.95 6.65
CA ILE A 22 4.99 -1.49 5.30
C ILE A 22 6.31 -2.19 5.01
N SER A 23 6.25 -3.49 4.76
CA SER A 23 7.43 -4.29 4.40
C SER A 23 7.70 -4.29 2.92
N GLY A 24 6.66 -4.15 2.09
CA GLY A 24 6.76 -4.20 0.64
C GLY A 24 5.46 -3.82 -0.04
N PHE A 25 5.54 -3.62 -1.34
CA PHE A 25 4.37 -3.48 -2.21
C PHE A 25 4.73 -3.98 -3.61
N TYR A 26 3.80 -4.67 -4.25
CA TYR A 26 4.01 -5.26 -5.57
C TYR A 26 2.68 -5.37 -6.32
N LYS A 27 2.77 -5.65 -7.62
CA LYS A 27 1.61 -6.00 -8.43
C LYS A 27 1.68 -7.51 -8.66
N ASP A 28 0.62 -8.22 -8.31
CA ASP A 28 0.54 -9.65 -8.55
C ASP A 28 0.46 -9.92 -10.06
N ASP A 29 1.31 -10.80 -10.57
CA ASP A 29 1.40 -11.08 -12.00
C ASP A 29 0.20 -11.90 -12.52
N ILE A 30 -0.52 -12.59 -11.65
CA ILE A 30 -1.65 -13.47 -12.00
C ILE A 30 -2.96 -12.69 -11.96
N THR A 31 -3.25 -12.00 -10.85
CA THR A 31 -4.51 -11.27 -10.66
C THR A 31 -4.42 -9.83 -11.14
N SER A 32 -3.21 -9.31 -11.39
CA SER A 32 -2.96 -7.88 -11.66
C SER A 32 -3.37 -6.95 -10.52
N ASP A 33 -3.62 -7.47 -9.33
CA ASP A 33 -3.93 -6.67 -8.15
C ASP A 33 -2.68 -6.00 -7.59
N VAL A 34 -2.86 -4.83 -6.98
CA VAL A 34 -1.78 -4.15 -6.27
C VAL A 34 -1.87 -4.51 -4.79
N ILE A 35 -0.79 -5.04 -4.25
CA ILE A 35 -0.70 -5.57 -2.89
C ILE A 35 0.29 -4.73 -2.09
N VAL A 36 -0.12 -4.36 -0.87
CA VAL A 36 0.74 -3.75 0.15
C VAL A 36 0.90 -4.74 1.29
N GLU A 37 2.14 -5.07 1.63
CA GLU A 37 2.47 -5.93 2.76
C GLU A 37 2.67 -5.10 4.03
N VAL A 38 2.00 -5.49 5.10
CA VAL A 38 2.03 -4.80 6.39
C VAL A 38 2.19 -5.82 7.50
N LEU A 39 3.33 -5.79 8.20
CA LEU A 39 3.62 -6.69 9.33
C LEU A 39 3.38 -8.19 9.03
N GLY A 40 3.56 -8.62 7.77
CA GLY A 40 3.35 -10.00 7.32
C GLY A 40 1.94 -10.33 6.82
N GLU A 41 1.04 -9.34 6.80
CA GLU A 41 -0.29 -9.45 6.20
C GLU A 41 -0.32 -8.73 4.84
N GLU A 42 -1.10 -9.24 3.90
CA GLU A 42 -1.25 -8.68 2.55
C GLU A 42 -2.59 -7.96 2.39
N TYR A 43 -2.53 -6.74 1.87
CA TYR A 43 -3.71 -5.92 1.62
C TYR A 43 -3.78 -5.53 0.16
N ILE A 44 -4.90 -5.86 -0.48
CA ILE A 44 -5.16 -5.45 -1.86
C ILE A 44 -5.67 -4.01 -1.86
N VAL A 45 -4.97 -3.14 -2.58
CA VAL A 45 -5.26 -1.70 -2.66
C VAL A 45 -5.66 -1.30 -4.07
N ARG A 46 -6.41 -0.20 -4.17
CA ARG A 46 -6.81 0.41 -5.44
C ARG A 46 -5.72 1.30 -6.03
N ASP A 47 -4.83 1.77 -5.17
CA ASP A 47 -3.72 2.65 -5.54
C ASP A 47 -2.74 1.90 -6.45
N SER A 48 -2.27 2.58 -7.48
CA SER A 48 -1.22 2.07 -8.38
C SER A 48 0.14 2.03 -7.69
N LEU A 49 1.08 1.25 -8.23
CA LEU A 49 2.45 1.20 -7.70
C LEU A 49 3.13 2.57 -7.65
N ASP A 50 2.81 3.47 -8.58
CA ASP A 50 3.40 4.81 -8.62
C ASP A 50 2.77 5.75 -7.58
N GLU A 51 1.46 5.64 -7.35
CA GLU A 51 0.79 6.33 -6.24
C GLU A 51 1.35 5.87 -4.90
N ILE A 52 1.56 4.56 -4.72
CA ILE A 52 2.17 4.02 -3.50
C ILE A 52 3.59 4.56 -3.31
N LYS A 53 4.42 4.60 -4.35
CA LYS A 53 5.77 5.21 -4.26
C LYS A 53 5.70 6.68 -3.86
N TYR A 54 4.74 7.43 -4.36
CA TYR A 54 4.55 8.84 -4.01
C TYR A 54 4.09 9.00 -2.55
N ILE A 55 3.11 8.20 -2.12
CA ILE A 55 2.61 8.14 -0.74
C ILE A 55 3.74 7.81 0.25
N LEU A 56 4.64 6.91 -0.13
CA LEU A 56 5.80 6.51 0.68
C LEU A 56 7.00 7.46 0.55
N GLY A 57 6.94 8.46 -0.31
CA GLY A 57 8.04 9.40 -0.55
C GLY A 57 9.27 8.78 -1.21
N ILE A 58 9.09 7.65 -1.91
CA ILE A 58 10.15 6.94 -2.66
C ILE A 58 10.35 7.60 -4.03
N ALA A 59 9.25 8.03 -4.68
CA ALA A 59 9.27 8.77 -5.94
C ALA A 59 8.91 10.24 -5.72
N ARG A 60 9.45 11.12 -6.58
CA ARG A 60 9.17 12.56 -6.62
C ARG A 60 8.53 12.94 -7.94
#